data_AF-A0A7X0NZY7-F1
#
_entry.id   AF-A0A7X0NZY7-F1
#
_cell.length_a   1.000
_cell.length_b   1.000
_cell.length_c   1.000
_cell.angle_alpha   90.00
_cell.angle_beta   90.00
_cell.angle_gamma   90.00
#
_symmetry.space_group_name_H-M   'P 1'
#
loop_
_entity.id
_entity.type
_entity.pdbx_description
1 polymer ?
#
loop_
_entity_poly.entity_id
_entity_poly.type
_entity_poly.pdbx_seq_one_letter_code
_entity_poly.pdbx_strand_id
1 'polypeptide(L)' 'MFTTTELAQVLFVTTLQPSDELSPFRIREAVDERLCACGGDPSWCAAFVAQEAGDHPEAYARRMRWALDAVACAYEPAAV' A
#
# COMPACT_ATOMS: atom_id res chain seq x y z
N MET A 1 -14.77 5.28 0.84
CA MET A 1 -13.75 5.45 1.89
C MET A 1 -13.05 4.12 2.02
N PHE A 2 -11.75 4.07 1.78
CA PHE A 2 -10.97 2.84 1.84
C PHE A 2 -10.39 2.64 3.25
N THR A 3 -10.30 1.38 3.66
CA THR A 3 -9.63 0.95 4.90
C THR A 3 -8.11 1.03 4.75
N THR A 4 -7.40 1.07 5.88
CA THR A 4 -5.93 0.96 5.91
C THR A 4 -5.44 -0.28 5.16
N THR A 5 -6.14 -1.41 5.29
CA THR A 5 -5.76 -2.66 4.62
C THR A 5 -5.95 -2.61 3.11
N GLU A 6 -7.01 -1.96 2.61
CA GLU A 6 -7.20 -1.76 1.16
C GLU A 6 -6.12 -0.84 0.59
N LEU A 7 -5.87 0.30 1.25
CA LEU A 7 -4.81 1.23 0.84
C LEU A 7 -3.42 0.58 0.92
N ALA A 8 -3.16 -0.27 1.92
CA ALA A 8 -1.91 -0.99 2.04
C ALA A 8 -1.73 -2.03 0.93
N GLN A 9 -2.80 -2.70 0.48
CA GLN A 9 -2.74 -3.60 -0.69
C GLN A 9 -2.42 -2.83 -1.97
N VAL A 10 -2.95 -1.62 -2.12
CA VAL A 10 -2.60 -0.75 -3.25
C VAL A 10 -1.13 -0.33 -3.15
N LEU A 11 -0.67 0.13 -1.98
CA LEU A 11 0.73 0.49 -1.77
C LEU A 11 1.68 -0.71 -1.94
N PHE A 12 1.22 -1.93 -1.63
CA PHE A 12 1.98 -3.15 -1.81
C PHE A 12 2.42 -3.36 -3.27
N VAL A 13 1.54 -3.05 -4.22
CA VAL A 13 1.79 -3.27 -5.66
C VAL A 13 2.49 -2.10 -6.36
N THR A 14 2.89 -1.06 -5.63
CA THR A 14 3.72 0.03 -6.17
C THR A 14 5.20 -0.29 -6.07
N THR A 15 6.01 0.47 -6.78
CA THR A 15 7.48 0.36 -6.75
C THR A 15 8.13 1.04 -5.55
N LEU A 16 7.36 1.75 -4.70
CA LEU A 16 7.90 2.41 -3.51
C LEU A 16 8.50 1.40 -2.53
N GLN A 17 9.56 1.82 -1.85
CA GLN A 17 10.36 1.00 -0.95
C GLN A 17 10.57 1.69 0.40
N PRO A 18 10.77 0.92 1.50
CA PRO A 18 11.08 1.49 2.80
C PRO A 18 12.34 2.36 2.85
N SER A 19 13.28 2.13 1.93
CA SER A 19 14.54 2.86 1.83
C SER A 19 14.42 4.21 1.12
N ASP A 20 13.28 4.50 0.47
CA ASP A 20 13.06 5.77 -0.19
C ASP A 20 12.86 6.90 0.84
N GLU A 21 13.20 8.13 0.47
CA GLU A 21 12.80 9.30 1.26
C GLU A 21 11.29 9.58 1.05
N LEU A 22 10.47 8.96 1.90
CA LEU A 22 9.02 9.02 1.80
C LEU A 22 8.41 10.04 2.75
N SER A 23 7.61 10.94 2.20
CA SER A 23 6.67 11.76 2.95
C SER A 23 5.27 11.15 2.92
N PRO A 24 4.39 11.46 3.89
CA PRO A 24 2.97 11.10 3.84
C PRO A 24 2.30 11.49 2.52
N PHE A 25 2.68 12.63 1.93
CA PHE A 25 2.17 13.09 0.65
C PHE A 25 2.54 12.13 -0.49
N ARG A 26 3.82 11.73 -0.60
CA ARG A 26 4.28 10.81 -1.65
C ARG A 26 3.63 9.44 -1.56
N ILE A 27 3.35 8.95 -0.35
CA ILE A 27 2.61 7.70 -0.13
C ILE A 27 1.18 7.83 -0.66
N ARG A 28 0.47 8.90 -0.29
CA ARG A 28 -0.91 9.14 -0.76
C ARG A 28 -0.98 9.29 -2.28
N GLU A 29 -0.04 10.03 -2.87
CA GLU A 29 0.09 10.22 -4.32
C GLU A 29 0.27 8.88 -5.05
N ALA A 30 1.23 8.05 -4.62
CA ALA A 30 1.45 6.75 -5.24
C ALA A 30 0.25 5.79 -5.11
N VAL A 31 -0.47 5.85 -3.99
CA VAL A 31 -1.71 5.08 -3.80
C VAL A 31 -2.81 5.57 -4.74
N ASP A 32 -2.98 6.88 -4.88
CA ASP A 32 -3.98 7.48 -5.76
C ASP A 32 -3.69 7.19 -7.24
N GLU A 33 -2.43 7.34 -7.67
CA GLU A 33 -1.98 6.98 -9.02
C GLU A 33 -2.27 5.51 -9.33
N ARG A 34 -1.98 4.61 -8.37
CA ARG A 34 -2.21 3.18 -8.57
C ARG A 34 -3.70 2.83 -8.57
N LEU A 35 -4.50 3.44 -7.70
CA LEU A 35 -5.96 3.29 -7.72
C LEU A 35 -6.53 3.75 -9.06
N CYS A 36 -6.10 4.91 -9.57
CA CYS A 36 -6.49 5.41 -10.88
C CYS A 36 -6.15 4.40 -12.01
N ALA A 37 -4.95 3.82 -11.98
CA ALA A 37 -4.55 2.79 -12.93
C ALA A 37 -5.37 1.50 -12.83
N CYS A 38 -5.93 1.20 -11.66
CA CYS A 38 -6.82 0.06 -11.40
C CYS A 38 -8.32 0.41 -11.53
N GLY A 39 -8.68 1.55 -12.14
CA GLY A 39 -10.09 1.95 -12.32
C GLY A 39 -10.80 2.35 -11.02
N GLY A 40 -10.04 2.69 -9.97
CA GLY A 40 -10.56 3.11 -8.66
C GLY A 40 -10.95 1.97 -7.73
N ASP A 41 -10.70 0.71 -8.10
CA ASP A 41 -11.08 -0.46 -7.30
C ASP A 41 -9.84 -1.15 -6.69
N PRO A 42 -9.64 -1.08 -5.36
CA PRO A 42 -8.50 -1.70 -4.69
C PRO A 42 -8.53 -3.23 -4.71
N SER A 43 -9.68 -3.87 -4.97
CA SER A 43 -9.81 -5.33 -5.00
C SER A 43 -8.97 -5.99 -6.10
N TRP A 44 -8.65 -5.23 -7.16
CA TRP A 44 -7.69 -5.65 -8.20
C TRP A 44 -6.32 -6.01 -7.63
N CYS A 45 -5.89 -5.32 -6.56
CA CYS A 45 -4.61 -5.59 -5.92
C CYS A 45 -4.68 -6.85 -5.04
N ALA A 46 -5.85 -7.24 -4.55
CA ALA A 46 -6.02 -8.34 -3.62
C ALA A 46 -5.57 -9.69 -4.20
N ALA A 47 -5.89 -9.96 -5.47
CA ALA A 47 -5.49 -11.19 -6.14
C ALA A 47 -3.96 -11.32 -6.26
N PHE A 48 -3.28 -10.22 -6.64
CA PHE A 48 -1.81 -10.19 -6.72
C PHE A 48 -1.17 -10.36 -5.35
N VAL A 49 -1.68 -9.64 -4.33
CA VAL A 49 -1.20 -9.73 -2.95
C VAL A 49 -1.38 -11.14 -2.39
N ALA A 50 -2.48 -11.81 -2.69
CA ALA A 50 -2.71 -13.20 -2.29
C ALA A 50 -1.76 -14.17 -2.98
N GLN A 51 -1.45 -13.95 -4.26
CA GLN A 51 -0.48 -14.75 -5.00
C GLN A 51 0.92 -14.63 -4.37
N GLU A 52 1.38 -13.41 -4.10
CA GLU A 52 2.67 -13.17 -3.44
C GLU A 52 2.73 -13.78 -2.03
N ALA A 53 1.62 -13.77 -1.30
CA ALA A 53 1.54 -14.43 0.01
C ALA A 53 1.72 -15.96 -0.07
N GLY A 54 1.32 -16.58 -1.19
CA GLY A 54 1.51 -18.01 -1.44
C GLY A 54 2.90 -18.33 -1.97
N ASP A 55 3.36 -17.61 -2.99
CA ASP A 55 4.61 -17.88 -3.69
C ASP A 55 5.84 -17.47 -2.89
N HIS A 56 5.74 -16.36 -2.15
CA HIS A 56 6.85 -15.70 -1.47
C HIS A 56 6.47 -15.21 -0.06
N PRO A 57 6.08 -16.12 0.86
CA PRO A 57 5.47 -15.75 2.14
C PRO A 57 6.34 -14.82 3.00
N GLU A 58 7.66 -15.01 3.06
CA GLU A 58 8.55 -14.15 3.85
C GLU A 58 8.73 -12.76 3.22
N ALA A 59 8.79 -12.68 1.89
CA ALA A 59 8.89 -11.41 1.18
C ALA A 59 7.58 -10.62 1.30
N TYR A 60 6.46 -11.30 1.08
CA TYR A 60 5.12 -10.79 1.30
C TYR A 60 4.96 -10.23 2.73
N ALA A 61 5.29 -11.03 3.76
CA ALA A 61 5.08 -10.61 5.15
C ALA A 61 5.86 -9.34 5.50
N ARG A 62 7.12 -9.22 5.04
CA ARG A 62 7.92 -8.01 5.24
C ARG A 62 7.33 -6.81 4.50
N ARG A 63 6.95 -6.98 3.23
CA ARG A 63 6.45 -5.89 2.37
C ARG A 63 5.06 -5.42 2.80
N MET A 64 4.18 -6.31 3.23
CA MET A 64 2.84 -5.99 3.69
C MET A 64 2.85 -5.33 5.06
N ARG A 65 3.73 -5.76 5.98
CA ARG A 65 3.94 -5.08 7.27
C ARG A 65 4.32 -3.62 7.04
N TRP A 66 5.32 -3.38 6.20
CA TRP A 66 5.72 -2.03 5.85
C TRP A 66 4.58 -1.23 5.22
N ALA A 67 3.82 -1.82 4.29
CA ALA A 67 2.73 -1.11 3.62
C ALA A 67 1.63 -0.68 4.61
N LEU A 68 1.29 -1.55 5.57
CA LEU A 68 0.32 -1.25 6.63
C LEU A 68 0.79 -0.09 7.50
N ASP A 69 2.05 -0.14 7.97
CA ASP A 69 2.62 0.91 8.82
C ASP A 69 2.74 2.24 8.06
N ALA A 70 3.21 2.20 6.81
CA ALA A 70 3.35 3.38 5.96
C ALA A 70 2.00 4.04 5.66
N VAL A 71 0.96 3.27 5.37
CA VAL A 71 -0.40 3.80 5.17
C VAL A 71 -0.98 4.32 6.48
N ALA A 72 -0.81 3.62 7.60
CA ALA A 72 -1.27 4.12 8.89
C ALA A 72 -0.68 5.50 9.19
N CYS A 73 0.64 5.64 9.13
CA CYS A 73 1.33 6.93 9.32
C CYS A 73 0.93 7.98 8.28
N ALA A 74 0.75 7.59 7.02
CA ALA A 74 0.39 8.52 5.97
C ALA A 74 -1.07 8.98 6.05
N TYR A 75 -1.99 8.25 6.66
CA TYR A 75 -3.40 8.62 6.74
C TYR A 75 -3.86 8.97 8.15
N GLU A 76 -2.95 8.97 9.13
CA GLU A 76 -3.21 9.54 10.44
C GLU A 76 -3.65 11.01 10.30
N PRO A 77 -4.75 11.41 10.96
CA PRO A 77 -5.12 12.81 11.01
C PRO A 77 -3.98 13.55 11.72
N ALA A 78 -3.44 14.59 11.09
CA ALA A 78 -2.44 15.43 11.73
C ALA A 78 -2.98 15.86 13.10
N ALA A 79 -2.29 15.51 14.18
CA ALA A 79 -2.66 15.96 15.51
C ALA A 79 -2.67 17.49 15.48
N VAL A 80 -3.88 18.07 15.57
CA VAL A 80 -4.13 19.52 15.61
C VAL A 80 -3.85 20.04 17.00
#